data_AF-A0A357CW07-F1
#
_entry.id   AF-A0A357CW07-F1
#
_cell.length_a   1.000
_cell.length_b   1.000
_cell.length_c   1.000
_cell.angle_alpha   90.00
_cell.angle_beta   90.00
_cell.angle_gamma   90.00
#
_symmetry.space_group_name_H-M   'P 1'
#
loop_
_entity.id
_entity.type
_entity.pdbx_description
1 polymer ?
#
loop_
_entity_poly.entity_id
_entity_poly.type
_entity_poly.pdbx_seq_one_letter_code
_entity_poly.pdbx_strand_id
1 'polypeptide(L)'
;MSINVENKHLTNVEEDTIGEVLNISMGAAATAISIILNRQVTITTPVVSQIKKEKFEYKSLEPAIGAEINYTKGLHGSNLMIMSVADVKAIVSILLGETYVESSELDEIHTSALGEIMNQMMGSASTALATFFNKGVEISAPKIVNPHEFYDDFFSKSEDNIIITVSFKFVVEDLFDSQFITVLPLEFAKEIVNNAMNLSESQVVEQSNEYKDNVTGHKQINSPIFADETTPTPKTTPKPQ
;
A
#
# COMPACT_ATOMS: atom_id res chain seq x y z
N MET A 1 -9.44 17.06 11.98
CA MET A 1 -8.96 16.87 13.38
C MET A 1 -7.46 17.05 13.37
N SER A 2 -6.85 17.88 14.22
CA SER A 2 -5.39 18.09 14.18
C SER A 2 -4.68 16.84 14.68
N ILE A 3 -4.03 16.10 13.77
CA ILE A 3 -3.30 14.88 14.13
C ILE A 3 -1.94 15.31 14.67
N ASN A 4 -1.63 14.86 15.90
CA ASN A 4 -0.39 15.17 16.60
C ASN A 4 0.80 14.61 15.82
N VAL A 5 1.67 15.49 15.33
CA VAL A 5 2.98 15.17 14.75
C VAL A 5 3.91 14.48 15.78
N GLU A 6 3.53 14.42 17.05
CA GLU A 6 4.28 13.77 18.14
C GLU A 6 4.11 12.23 18.26
N ASN A 7 3.16 11.61 17.54
CA ASN A 7 2.98 10.17 17.67
C ASN A 7 4.09 9.40 16.95
N LYS A 8 4.95 8.70 17.69
CA LYS A 8 6.03 7.86 17.15
C LYS A 8 5.55 6.51 16.59
N HIS A 9 4.27 6.37 16.30
CA HIS A 9 3.63 5.14 15.84
C HIS A 9 2.41 5.47 14.95
N LEU A 10 2.04 4.52 14.08
CA LEU A 10 0.74 4.49 13.41
C LEU A 10 -0.31 3.84 14.33
N THR A 11 -1.54 4.30 14.22
CA THR A 11 -2.74 3.63 14.76
C THR A 11 -3.20 2.54 13.81
N ASN A 12 -4.07 1.63 14.28
CA ASN A 12 -4.60 0.55 13.43
C ASN A 12 -5.30 1.08 12.17
N VAL A 13 -6.03 2.19 12.29
CA VAL A 13 -6.71 2.81 11.14
C VAL A 13 -5.68 3.35 10.14
N GLU A 14 -4.57 3.91 10.62
CA GLU A 14 -3.49 4.39 9.76
C GLU A 14 -2.72 3.23 9.11
N GLU A 15 -2.52 2.11 9.80
CA GLU A 15 -1.96 0.86 9.23
C GLU A 15 -2.85 0.30 8.12
N ASP A 16 -4.16 0.20 8.35
CA ASP A 16 -5.12 -0.24 7.33
C ASP A 16 -5.11 0.72 6.13
N THR A 17 -5.06 2.03 6.40
CA THR A 17 -5.04 3.07 5.36
C THR A 17 -3.83 2.94 4.45
N ILE A 18 -2.62 2.80 5.01
CA ILE A 18 -1.41 2.64 4.18
C ILE A 18 -1.42 1.31 3.42
N GLY A 19 -1.95 0.24 4.04
CA GLY A 19 -2.14 -1.06 3.38
C GLY A 19 -3.01 -0.93 2.13
N GLU A 20 -4.17 -0.28 2.24
CA GLU A 20 -5.09 -0.06 1.11
C GLU A 20 -4.49 0.84 0.02
N VAL A 21 -3.85 1.95 0.39
CA VAL A 21 -3.21 2.86 -0.58
C VAL A 21 -2.13 2.13 -1.38
N LEU A 22 -1.27 1.38 -0.70
CA LEU A 22 -0.21 0.65 -1.37
C LEU A 22 -0.75 -0.56 -2.14
N ASN A 23 -1.84 -1.19 -1.69
CA ASN A 23 -2.50 -2.26 -2.44
C ASN A 23 -3.09 -1.76 -3.77
N ILE A 24 -3.70 -0.57 -3.79
CA ILE A 24 -4.17 0.08 -5.04
C ILE A 24 -3.00 0.32 -5.99
N SER A 25 -1.92 0.89 -5.47
CA SER A 25 -0.69 1.17 -6.21
C SER A 25 -0.08 -0.11 -6.81
N MET A 26 0.02 -1.16 -6.00
CA MET A 26 0.59 -2.43 -6.40
C MET A 26 -0.31 -3.22 -7.37
N GLY A 27 -1.64 -3.08 -7.30
CA GLY A 27 -2.54 -3.66 -8.29
C GLY A 27 -2.28 -3.14 -9.72
N ALA A 28 -1.98 -1.84 -9.86
CA ALA A 28 -1.58 -1.26 -11.14
C ALA A 28 -0.22 -1.78 -11.62
N ALA A 29 0.76 -1.88 -10.71
CA ALA A 29 2.05 -2.51 -10.97
C ALA A 29 1.93 -3.96 -11.45
N ALA A 30 1.08 -4.77 -10.82
CA ALA A 30 0.82 -6.15 -11.23
C ALA A 30 0.27 -6.22 -12.66
N THR A 31 -0.62 -5.29 -13.03
CA THR A 31 -1.15 -5.18 -14.39
C THR A 31 -0.04 -4.85 -15.40
N ALA A 32 0.84 -3.90 -15.07
CA ALA A 32 1.96 -3.53 -15.93
C ALA A 32 2.93 -4.71 -16.13
N ILE A 33 3.32 -5.40 -15.04
CA ILE A 33 4.19 -6.58 -15.15
C ILE A 33 3.50 -7.70 -15.93
N SER A 34 2.19 -7.90 -15.76
CA SER A 34 1.46 -8.94 -16.51
C SER A 34 1.62 -8.78 -18.02
N ILE A 35 1.57 -7.54 -18.51
CA ILE A 35 1.75 -7.22 -19.92
C ILE A 35 3.19 -7.51 -20.36
N ILE A 36 4.17 -7.09 -19.55
CA ILE A 36 5.60 -7.27 -19.82
C ILE A 36 5.97 -8.75 -19.89
N LEU A 37 5.51 -9.54 -18.93
CA LEU A 37 5.79 -10.98 -18.84
C LEU A 37 4.89 -11.84 -19.74
N ASN A 38 3.83 -11.25 -20.30
CA ASN A 38 2.76 -11.96 -21.00
C ASN A 38 2.20 -13.14 -20.19
N ARG A 39 1.95 -12.89 -18.89
CA ARG A 39 1.47 -13.86 -17.89
C ARG A 39 0.56 -13.17 -16.89
N GLN A 40 -0.39 -13.87 -16.31
CA GLN A 40 -1.17 -13.28 -15.23
C GLN A 40 -0.28 -13.07 -14.00
N VAL A 41 -0.31 -11.85 -13.46
CA VAL A 41 0.37 -11.49 -12.23
C VAL A 41 -0.64 -10.95 -11.23
N THR A 42 -0.60 -11.49 -10.01
CA THR A 42 -1.49 -11.06 -8.93
C THR A 42 -0.66 -10.58 -7.75
N ILE A 43 -0.96 -9.38 -7.25
CA ILE A 43 -0.49 -8.89 -5.95
C ILE A 43 -1.68 -8.85 -5.01
N THR A 44 -1.57 -9.47 -3.83
CA THR A 44 -2.65 -9.50 -2.86
C THR A 44 -2.47 -8.47 -1.75
N THR A 45 -3.52 -8.30 -0.95
CA THR A 45 -3.53 -7.43 0.23
C THR A 45 -2.30 -7.67 1.10
N PRO A 46 -1.58 -6.59 1.46
CA PRO A 46 -0.35 -6.72 2.22
C PRO A 46 -0.62 -6.94 3.71
N VAL A 47 0.43 -7.36 4.42
CA VAL A 47 0.51 -7.28 5.88
C VAL A 47 1.36 -6.06 6.24
N VAL A 48 0.77 -5.12 6.98
CA VAL A 48 1.46 -3.93 7.50
C VAL A 48 1.98 -4.24 8.90
N SER A 49 3.18 -3.78 9.22
CA SER A 49 3.75 -3.90 10.56
C SER A 49 4.64 -2.72 10.93
N GLN A 50 4.59 -2.34 12.20
CA GLN A 50 5.48 -1.37 12.81
C GLN A 50 6.57 -2.07 13.60
N ILE A 51 7.82 -1.89 13.20
CA ILE A 51 8.94 -2.57 13.82
C ILE A 51 10.05 -1.58 14.16
N LYS A 52 10.87 -1.93 15.15
CA LYS A 52 12.11 -1.19 15.40
C LYS A 52 13.13 -1.51 14.32
N LYS A 53 13.91 -0.51 13.88
CA LYS A 53 14.95 -0.67 12.84
C LYS A 53 15.86 -1.88 13.10
N GLU A 54 16.35 -2.01 14.33
CA GLU A 54 17.25 -3.07 14.79
C GLU A 54 16.64 -4.48 14.81
N LYS A 55 15.31 -4.59 14.74
CA LYS A 55 14.57 -5.86 14.78
C LYS A 55 14.10 -6.30 13.40
N PHE A 56 14.36 -5.52 12.36
CA PHE A 56 13.98 -5.89 11.01
C PHE A 56 14.86 -7.02 10.51
N GLU A 57 14.21 -8.06 10.03
CA GLU A 57 14.86 -9.19 9.37
C GLU A 57 14.03 -9.58 8.14
N TYR A 58 14.72 -10.00 7.08
CA TYR A 58 14.11 -10.48 5.84
C TYR A 58 14.67 -11.85 5.46
N LYS A 59 15.00 -12.69 6.45
CA LYS A 59 15.61 -14.03 6.25
C LYS A 59 14.85 -14.92 5.27
N SER A 60 13.53 -14.77 5.16
CA SER A 60 12.70 -15.51 4.19
C SER A 60 12.92 -15.11 2.74
N LEU A 61 13.59 -13.99 2.48
CA LEU A 61 13.91 -13.46 1.15
C LEU A 61 15.39 -13.64 0.80
N GLU A 62 16.23 -14.17 1.69
CA GLU A 62 17.65 -14.34 1.39
C GLU A 62 17.91 -15.52 0.43
N PRO A 63 18.82 -15.37 -0.55
CA PRO A 63 19.58 -14.16 -0.90
C PRO A 63 18.68 -13.08 -1.50
N ALA A 64 18.85 -11.83 -1.04
CA ALA A 64 17.93 -10.73 -1.33
C ALA A 64 18.58 -9.62 -2.16
N ILE A 65 17.73 -8.92 -2.92
CA ILE A 65 18.06 -7.72 -3.68
C ILE A 65 17.10 -6.60 -3.28
N GLY A 66 17.63 -5.37 -3.21
CA GLY A 66 16.89 -4.18 -2.84
C GLY A 66 16.70 -3.25 -4.02
N ALA A 67 15.62 -2.47 -3.98
CA ALA A 67 15.40 -1.34 -4.87
C ALA A 67 14.97 -0.12 -4.04
N GLU A 68 15.75 0.96 -4.12
CA GLU A 68 15.40 2.25 -3.55
C GLU A 68 14.52 3.03 -4.55
N ILE A 69 13.36 3.48 -4.09
CA ILE A 69 12.45 4.33 -4.86
C ILE A 69 12.29 5.65 -4.13
N ASN A 70 12.68 6.76 -4.79
CA ASN A 70 12.51 8.11 -4.27
C ASN A 70 11.28 8.77 -4.89
N TYR A 71 10.44 9.39 -4.07
CA TYR A 71 9.31 10.20 -4.52
C TYR A 71 9.78 11.64 -4.68
N THR A 72 9.66 12.16 -5.90
CA THR A 72 10.25 13.44 -6.31
C THR A 72 9.20 14.55 -6.45
N LYS A 73 7.91 14.20 -6.48
CA LYS A 73 6.80 15.14 -6.54
C LYS A 73 5.56 14.57 -5.88
N GLY A 74 4.80 15.44 -5.21
CA GLY A 74 3.50 15.12 -4.60
C GLY A 74 3.61 14.38 -3.28
N LEU A 75 4.59 13.50 -3.14
CA LEU A 75 4.97 12.81 -1.91
C LEU A 75 6.48 13.04 -1.68
N HIS A 76 6.93 13.05 -0.42
CA HIS A 76 8.29 13.40 -0.04
C HIS A 76 8.91 12.31 0.84
N GLY A 77 9.65 11.43 0.20
CA GLY A 77 10.36 10.38 0.90
C GLY A 77 10.79 9.28 -0.04
N SER A 78 11.16 8.16 0.54
CA SER A 78 11.61 7.01 -0.20
C SER A 78 11.16 5.73 0.48
N ASN A 79 11.14 4.65 -0.30
CA ASN A 79 10.98 3.32 0.24
C ASN A 79 12.08 2.40 -0.29
N LEU A 80 12.35 1.36 0.49
CA LEU A 80 13.24 0.27 0.11
C LEU A 80 12.38 -0.98 -0.13
N MET A 81 12.26 -1.40 -1.38
CA MET A 81 11.66 -2.67 -1.76
C MET A 81 12.71 -3.78 -1.68
N ILE A 82 12.38 -4.92 -1.09
CA ILE A 82 13.27 -6.07 -0.91
C ILE A 82 12.58 -7.31 -1.49
N MET A 83 13.30 -8.02 -2.37
CA MET A 83 12.84 -9.23 -3.05
C MET A 83 13.91 -10.32 -2.96
N SER A 84 13.50 -11.59 -3.14
CA SER A 84 14.49 -12.65 -3.31
C SER A 84 15.17 -12.54 -4.69
N VAL A 85 16.45 -12.88 -4.75
CA VAL A 85 17.20 -12.96 -6.02
C VAL A 85 16.59 -14.04 -6.93
N ALA A 86 16.06 -15.13 -6.35
CA ALA A 86 15.42 -16.20 -7.10
C ALA A 86 14.22 -15.70 -7.91
N ASP A 87 13.34 -14.91 -7.31
CA ASP A 87 12.15 -14.36 -7.97
C ASP A 87 12.54 -13.38 -9.07
N VAL A 88 13.48 -12.49 -8.77
CA VAL A 88 14.01 -11.52 -9.74
C VAL A 88 14.59 -12.23 -10.96
N LYS A 89 15.34 -13.31 -10.76
CA LYS A 89 15.88 -14.11 -11.87
C LYS A 89 14.79 -14.77 -12.67
N ALA A 90 13.80 -15.37 -12.04
CA ALA A 90 12.70 -16.00 -12.75
C ALA A 90 11.94 -14.98 -13.64
N ILE A 91 11.73 -13.76 -13.14
CA ILE A 91 11.14 -12.65 -13.92
C ILE A 91 12.05 -12.25 -15.10
N VAL A 92 13.35 -12.02 -14.83
CA VAL A 92 14.29 -11.56 -15.86
C VAL A 92 14.54 -12.61 -16.93
N SER A 93 14.68 -13.89 -16.57
CA SER A 93 14.88 -14.97 -17.53
C SER A 93 13.70 -15.10 -18.51
N ILE A 94 12.46 -14.88 -18.07
CA ILE A 94 11.30 -14.84 -18.98
C ILE A 94 11.46 -13.73 -20.00
N LEU A 95 11.93 -12.57 -19.58
CA LEU A 95 12.05 -11.40 -20.45
C LEU A 95 13.17 -11.52 -21.46
N LEU A 96 14.27 -12.16 -21.07
CA LEU A 96 15.37 -12.46 -21.97
C LEU A 96 15.10 -13.70 -22.85
N GLY A 97 14.01 -14.44 -22.58
CA GLY A 97 13.70 -15.70 -23.27
C GLY A 97 14.68 -16.81 -22.92
N GLU A 98 15.31 -16.72 -21.75
CA GLU A 98 16.33 -17.65 -21.27
C GLU A 98 15.71 -18.78 -20.47
N THR A 99 16.37 -19.94 -20.48
CA THR A 99 16.03 -21.00 -19.51
C THR A 99 16.52 -20.55 -18.15
N TYR A 100 15.65 -20.58 -17.14
CA TYR A 100 16.04 -20.25 -15.77
C TYR A 100 17.26 -21.08 -15.36
N VAL A 101 18.33 -20.41 -14.95
CA VAL A 101 19.52 -21.03 -14.38
C VAL A 101 19.57 -20.70 -12.90
N GLU A 102 19.62 -21.75 -12.08
CA GLU A 102 19.75 -21.63 -10.64
C GLU A 102 21.18 -21.17 -10.29
N SER A 103 21.40 -19.87 -10.37
CA SER A 103 22.61 -19.21 -9.88
C SER A 103 22.22 -18.10 -8.90
N SER A 104 23.12 -17.68 -8.02
CA SER A 104 22.84 -16.63 -7.03
C SER A 104 23.22 -15.22 -7.50
N GLU A 105 23.88 -15.07 -8.64
CA GLU A 105 24.45 -13.78 -9.08
C GLU A 105 23.70 -13.18 -10.27
N LEU A 106 23.30 -11.91 -10.17
CA LEU A 106 22.76 -11.14 -11.30
C LEU A 106 23.93 -10.45 -12.00
N ASP A 107 24.08 -10.67 -13.30
CA ASP A 107 25.04 -9.90 -14.10
C ASP A 107 24.47 -8.52 -14.50
N GLU A 108 25.24 -7.75 -15.26
CA GLU A 108 24.85 -6.40 -15.70
C GLU A 108 23.62 -6.40 -16.61
N ILE A 109 23.45 -7.43 -17.44
CA ILE A 109 22.28 -7.57 -18.34
C ILE A 109 21.05 -7.83 -17.47
N HIS A 110 21.16 -8.77 -16.53
CA HIS A 110 20.06 -9.09 -15.63
C HIS A 110 19.65 -7.89 -14.77
N THR A 111 20.63 -7.15 -14.25
CA THR A 111 20.40 -5.96 -13.43
C THR A 111 19.73 -4.84 -14.23
N SER A 112 20.15 -4.63 -15.48
CA SER A 112 19.54 -3.64 -16.37
C SER A 112 18.11 -4.01 -16.76
N ALA A 113 17.86 -5.28 -17.09
CA ALA A 113 16.52 -5.77 -17.38
C ALA A 113 15.60 -5.62 -16.16
N LEU A 114 16.07 -5.96 -14.96
CA LEU A 114 15.33 -5.73 -13.72
C LEU A 114 14.98 -4.25 -13.53
N GLY A 115 15.95 -3.37 -13.72
CA GLY A 115 15.76 -1.92 -13.60
C GLY A 115 14.65 -1.41 -14.52
N GLU A 116 14.61 -1.88 -15.77
CA GLU A 116 13.57 -1.49 -16.74
C GLU A 116 12.17 -1.97 -16.32
N ILE A 117 12.05 -3.22 -15.87
CA ILE A 117 10.78 -3.76 -15.38
C ILE A 117 10.31 -2.98 -14.16
N MET A 118 11.21 -2.74 -13.20
CA MET A 118 10.89 -1.99 -12.01
C MET A 118 10.50 -0.55 -12.33
N ASN A 119 11.16 0.07 -13.31
CA ASN A 119 10.81 1.41 -13.78
C ASN A 119 9.40 1.46 -14.37
N GLN A 120 9.02 0.47 -15.19
CA GLN A 120 7.66 0.37 -15.75
C GLN A 120 6.61 0.05 -14.67
N MET A 121 6.91 -0.92 -13.81
CA MET A 121 6.08 -1.32 -12.67
C MET A 121 5.80 -0.12 -11.77
N MET A 122 6.85 0.55 -11.29
CA MET A 122 6.74 1.65 -10.33
C MET A 122 6.19 2.92 -10.99
N GLY A 123 6.41 3.13 -12.29
CA GLY A 123 5.75 4.21 -13.04
C GLY A 123 4.22 4.04 -13.09
N SER A 124 3.75 2.81 -13.29
CA SER A 124 2.31 2.49 -13.22
C SER A 124 1.76 2.68 -11.81
N ALA A 125 2.49 2.20 -10.80
CA ALA A 125 2.17 2.37 -9.39
C ALA A 125 2.06 3.87 -8.99
N SER A 126 3.02 4.69 -9.40
CA SER A 126 3.02 6.15 -9.19
C SER A 126 1.83 6.82 -9.86
N THR A 127 1.45 6.38 -11.06
CA THR A 127 0.27 6.90 -11.78
C THR A 127 -1.04 6.55 -11.05
N ALA A 128 -1.14 5.34 -10.50
CA ALA A 128 -2.27 4.94 -9.68
C ALA A 128 -2.36 5.77 -8.38
N LEU A 129 -1.22 6.01 -7.71
CA LEU A 129 -1.16 6.91 -6.56
C LEU A 129 -1.54 8.35 -6.93
N ALA A 130 -1.08 8.85 -8.08
CA ALA A 130 -1.44 10.20 -8.55
C ALA A 130 -2.96 10.34 -8.76
N THR A 131 -3.57 9.31 -9.35
CA THR A 131 -5.02 9.24 -9.56
C THR A 131 -5.76 9.16 -8.22
N PHE A 132 -5.33 8.27 -7.34
CA PHE A 132 -5.92 8.08 -6.01
C PHE A 132 -5.86 9.37 -5.19
N PHE A 133 -4.70 10.03 -5.17
CA PHE A 133 -4.52 11.26 -4.40
C PHE A 133 -5.06 12.52 -5.08
N ASN A 134 -5.56 12.41 -6.32
CA ASN A 134 -5.95 13.53 -7.18
C ASN A 134 -4.86 14.64 -7.24
N LYS A 135 -3.60 14.23 -7.32
CA LYS A 135 -2.43 15.13 -7.41
C LYS A 135 -1.30 14.47 -8.17
N GLY A 136 -0.40 15.25 -8.76
CA GLY A 136 0.77 14.70 -9.44
C GLY A 136 1.70 13.98 -8.47
N VAL A 137 1.97 12.70 -8.71
CA VAL A 137 2.98 11.90 -7.99
C VAL A 137 4.01 11.42 -9.01
N GLU A 138 5.28 11.74 -8.74
CA GLU A 138 6.41 11.32 -9.58
C GLU A 138 7.47 10.63 -8.70
N ILE A 139 8.17 9.67 -9.29
CA ILE A 139 9.22 8.88 -8.65
C ILE A 139 10.50 8.91 -9.49
N SER A 140 11.63 8.63 -8.85
CA SER A 140 12.89 8.35 -9.55
C SER A 140 12.85 6.96 -10.20
N ALA A 141 13.73 6.73 -11.17
CA ALA A 141 14.08 5.38 -11.57
C ALA A 141 14.55 4.58 -10.34
N PRO A 142 14.13 3.32 -10.16
CA PRO A 142 14.55 2.51 -9.02
C PRO A 142 16.06 2.27 -9.03
N LYS A 143 16.71 2.48 -7.90
CA LYS A 143 18.14 2.19 -7.73
C LYS A 143 18.31 0.82 -7.09
N ILE A 144 18.89 -0.11 -7.83
CA ILE A 144 19.20 -1.45 -7.35
C ILE A 144 20.34 -1.40 -6.33
N VAL A 145 20.16 -2.08 -5.19
CA VAL A 145 21.09 -2.07 -4.06
C VAL A 145 21.17 -3.44 -3.40
N ASN A 146 22.27 -3.71 -2.69
CA ASN A 146 22.32 -4.80 -1.72
C ASN A 146 21.61 -4.33 -0.43
N PRO A 147 20.51 -4.96 -0.01
CA PRO A 147 19.74 -4.51 1.14
C PRO A 147 20.53 -4.62 2.45
N HIS A 148 21.46 -5.59 2.57
CA HIS A 148 22.29 -5.74 3.76
C HIS A 148 23.26 -4.58 3.94
N GLU A 149 23.78 -4.01 2.84
CA GLU A 149 24.73 -2.90 2.87
C GLU A 149 24.03 -1.55 2.90
N PHE A 150 22.84 -1.46 2.32
CA PHE A 150 22.15 -0.19 2.10
C PHE A 150 21.17 0.20 3.22
N TYR A 151 20.66 -0.76 3.98
CA TYR A 151 19.58 -0.53 4.95
C TYR A 151 19.95 0.52 6.03
N ASP A 152 21.14 0.40 6.64
CA ASP A 152 21.56 1.33 7.69
C ASP A 152 21.74 2.75 7.15
N ASP A 153 22.34 2.88 5.97
CA ASP A 153 22.53 4.18 5.30
C ASP A 153 21.19 4.80 4.91
N PHE A 154 20.24 3.99 4.40
CA PHE A 154 18.91 4.43 4.04
C PHE A 154 18.15 5.03 5.23
N PHE A 155 18.25 4.39 6.40
CA PHE A 155 17.59 4.84 7.63
C PHE A 155 18.41 5.77 8.52
N SER A 156 19.64 6.12 8.11
CA SER A 156 20.58 6.96 8.89
C SER A 156 20.03 8.35 9.22
N LYS A 157 19.23 8.92 8.31
CA LYS A 157 18.61 10.26 8.46
C LYS A 157 17.23 10.23 9.10
N SER A 158 16.68 9.04 9.34
CA SER A 158 15.35 8.91 9.96
C SER A 158 15.48 9.09 11.47
N GLU A 159 14.85 10.13 12.02
CA GLU A 159 14.91 10.46 13.46
C GLU A 159 14.23 9.41 14.34
N ASP A 160 13.19 8.76 13.83
CA ASP A 160 12.50 7.68 14.54
C ASP A 160 13.24 6.36 14.45
N ASN A 161 13.18 5.57 15.53
CA ASN A 161 13.69 4.19 15.54
C ASN A 161 12.68 3.18 14.99
N ILE A 162 11.51 3.63 14.54
CA ILE A 162 10.44 2.79 14.03
C ILE A 162 10.35 2.95 12.52
N ILE A 163 10.13 1.83 11.86
CA ILE A 163 9.92 1.74 10.42
C ILE A 163 8.62 0.98 10.18
N ILE A 164 8.05 1.22 9.00
CA ILE A 164 6.86 0.52 8.52
C ILE A 164 7.31 -0.51 7.49
N THR A 165 6.91 -1.76 7.70
CA THR A 165 7.08 -2.82 6.71
C THR A 165 5.74 -3.20 6.12
N VAL A 166 5.70 -3.37 4.80
CA VAL A 166 4.51 -3.78 4.08
C VAL A 166 4.88 -4.99 3.23
N SER A 167 4.38 -6.17 3.62
CA SER A 167 4.68 -7.45 2.98
C SER A 167 3.57 -7.81 2.00
N PHE A 168 3.91 -7.91 0.71
CA PHE A 168 2.99 -8.30 -0.35
C PHE A 168 3.23 -9.73 -0.77
N LYS A 169 2.16 -10.51 -0.99
CA LYS A 169 2.27 -11.74 -1.78
C LYS A 169 2.10 -11.42 -3.24
N PHE A 170 2.89 -12.07 -4.06
CA PHE A 170 2.97 -11.88 -5.49
C PHE A 170 3.05 -13.23 -6.18
N VAL A 171 2.14 -13.47 -7.12
CA VAL A 171 2.04 -14.71 -7.87
C VAL A 171 2.19 -14.41 -9.35
N VAL A 172 3.08 -15.12 -10.01
CA VAL A 172 3.20 -15.13 -11.47
C VAL A 172 2.72 -16.49 -11.97
N GLU A 173 1.75 -16.45 -12.88
CA GLU A 173 1.14 -17.63 -13.48
C GLU A 173 2.19 -18.60 -14.06
N ASP A 174 2.05 -19.87 -13.66
CA ASP A 174 2.91 -20.99 -14.05
C ASP A 174 4.41 -20.79 -13.76
N LEU A 175 4.74 -19.94 -12.77
CA LEU A 175 6.13 -19.64 -12.45
C LEU A 175 6.43 -19.76 -10.96
N PHE A 176 5.90 -18.85 -10.12
CA PHE A 176 6.12 -18.90 -8.68
C PHE A 176 5.03 -18.16 -7.88
N ASP A 177 4.94 -18.54 -6.60
CA ASP A 177 4.23 -17.83 -5.54
C ASP A 177 5.29 -17.38 -4.53
N SER A 178 5.41 -16.06 -4.36
CA SER A 178 6.43 -15.47 -3.49
C SER A 178 5.90 -14.23 -2.78
N GLN A 179 6.79 -13.55 -2.06
CA GLN A 179 6.50 -12.31 -1.39
C GLN A 179 7.64 -11.30 -1.57
N PHE A 180 7.31 -10.02 -1.45
CA PHE A 180 8.29 -8.95 -1.33
C PHE A 180 7.90 -8.03 -0.18
N ILE A 181 8.88 -7.30 0.35
CA ILE A 181 8.69 -6.40 1.48
C ILE A 181 9.08 -5.00 1.05
N THR A 182 8.21 -4.02 1.27
CA THR A 182 8.57 -2.62 1.19
C THR A 182 8.76 -2.06 2.59
N VAL A 183 9.88 -1.37 2.81
CA VAL A 183 10.23 -0.73 4.08
C VAL A 183 10.19 0.78 3.90
N LEU A 184 9.47 1.48 4.78
CA LEU A 184 9.29 2.92 4.74
C LEU A 184 9.72 3.55 6.06
N PRO A 185 10.37 4.74 6.03
CA PRO A 185 10.48 5.58 7.21
C PRO A 185 9.09 5.92 7.77
N LEU A 186 8.95 5.98 9.09
CA LEU A 186 7.68 6.30 9.75
C LEU A 186 7.07 7.60 9.23
N GLU A 187 7.88 8.65 9.10
CA GLU A 187 7.42 9.97 8.62
C GLU A 187 6.87 9.91 7.20
N PHE A 188 7.49 9.11 6.33
CA PHE A 188 6.99 8.93 4.97
C PHE A 188 5.65 8.17 4.95
N ALA A 189 5.52 7.13 5.78
CA ALA A 189 4.26 6.42 5.92
C ALA A 189 3.13 7.33 6.45
N LYS A 190 3.42 8.17 7.45
CA LYS A 190 2.46 9.18 7.94
C LYS A 190 2.04 10.16 6.85
N GLU A 191 2.97 10.61 6.01
CA GLU A 191 2.62 11.49 4.88
C GLU A 191 1.60 10.82 3.95
N ILE A 192 1.83 9.55 3.56
CA ILE A 192 0.91 8.78 2.71
C ILE A 192 -0.48 8.70 3.35
N VAL A 193 -0.52 8.33 4.64
CA VAL A 193 -1.77 8.18 5.40
C VAL A 193 -2.52 9.51 5.53
N ASN A 194 -1.83 10.59 5.88
CA ASN A 194 -2.43 11.91 6.00
C ASN A 194 -3.07 12.36 4.69
N ASN A 195 -2.41 12.12 3.56
CA ASN A 195 -2.98 12.43 2.25
C ASN A 195 -4.27 11.63 1.97
N ALA A 196 -4.29 10.34 2.31
CA ALA A 196 -5.46 9.48 2.11
C ALA A 196 -6.64 9.88 3.00
N MET A 197 -6.39 10.18 4.27
CA MET A 197 -7.43 10.58 5.21
C MET A 197 -8.02 11.96 4.85
N ASN A 198 -7.20 12.92 4.43
CA ASN A 198 -7.67 14.24 4.01
C ASN A 198 -8.59 14.19 2.77
N LEU A 199 -8.37 13.24 1.86
CA LEU A 199 -9.26 13.01 0.71
C LEU A 199 -10.61 12.47 1.16
N SER A 200 -10.60 11.54 2.11
CA SER A 200 -11.82 10.96 2.68
C SER A 200 -12.67 12.04 3.36
N GLU A 201 -12.05 12.98 4.09
CA GLU A 201 -12.75 14.13 4.68
C GLU A 201 -13.31 15.09 3.61
N SER A 202 -12.54 15.36 2.55
CA SER A 202 -12.94 16.29 1.49
C SER A 202 -14.13 15.77 0.65
N GLN A 203 -14.16 14.47 0.36
CA GLN A 203 -15.24 13.83 -0.39
C GLN A 203 -16.57 13.77 0.39
N VAL A 204 -16.50 13.65 1.74
CA VAL A 204 -17.69 13.68 2.60
C VAL A 204 -18.32 15.09 2.62
N VAL A 205 -17.50 16.15 2.57
CA VAL A 205 -18.00 17.54 2.54
C VAL A 205 -18.65 17.87 1.20
N GLU A 206 -18.08 17.45 0.06
CA GLU A 206 -18.67 17.68 -1.27
C GLU A 206 -20.03 16.97 -1.44
N GLN A 207 -20.16 15.71 -1.03
CA GLN A 207 -21.45 15.00 -1.08
C GLN A 207 -22.52 15.63 -0.17
N SER A 208 -22.12 16.22 0.96
CA SER A 208 -23.05 16.90 1.87
C SER A 208 -23.58 18.24 1.34
N ASN A 209 -22.82 18.91 0.46
CA ASN A 209 -23.21 20.15 -0.18
C ASN A 209 -24.06 19.91 -1.44
N GLU A 210 -23.81 18.83 -2.18
CA GLU A 210 -24.60 18.47 -3.38
C GLU A 210 -26.07 18.12 -3.04
N TYR A 211 -26.33 17.63 -1.82
CA TYR A 211 -27.69 17.41 -1.30
C TYR A 211 -28.43 18.69 -0.89
N LYS A 212 -27.72 19.82 -0.70
CA LYS A 212 -28.35 21.09 -0.27
C LYS A 212 -28.79 21.98 -1.43
N ASP A 213 -28.15 21.88 -2.60
CA ASP A 213 -28.39 22.83 -3.70
C ASP A 213 -29.42 22.38 -4.77
N ASN A 214 -29.94 21.14 -4.71
CA ASN A 214 -30.86 20.62 -5.74
C ASN A 214 -32.30 20.31 -5.27
N VAL A 215 -32.76 20.78 -4.11
CA VAL A 215 -34.18 20.65 -3.71
C VAL A 215 -34.89 22.00 -3.74
N THR A 216 -35.14 22.51 -4.93
CA THR A 216 -36.17 23.55 -5.14
C THR A 216 -37.45 22.87 -5.66
N GLY A 217 -38.37 22.50 -4.77
CA GLY A 217 -39.71 22.14 -5.26
C GLY A 217 -40.64 21.30 -4.39
N HIS A 218 -40.18 20.61 -3.34
CA HIS A 218 -41.10 19.80 -2.53
C HIS A 218 -41.13 20.27 -1.08
N LYS A 219 -42.31 20.77 -0.70
CA LYS A 219 -42.67 21.14 0.68
C LYS A 219 -42.38 19.93 1.57
N GLN A 220 -41.58 20.14 2.61
CA GLN A 220 -41.27 19.14 3.62
C GLN A 220 -42.59 18.54 4.13
N ILE A 221 -42.77 17.24 3.93
CA ILE A 221 -43.88 16.50 4.52
C ILE A 221 -43.55 16.42 6.00
N ASN A 222 -44.45 16.89 6.87
CA ASN A 222 -44.24 16.79 8.32
C ASN A 222 -43.89 15.33 8.69
N SER A 223 -42.87 15.17 9.53
CA SER A 223 -42.50 13.85 10.07
C SER A 223 -43.72 13.13 10.63
N PRO A 224 -43.85 11.81 10.42
CA PRO A 224 -44.94 11.06 11.01
C PRO A 224 -44.84 11.16 12.54
N ILE A 225 -45.94 11.55 13.17
CA ILE A 225 -46.09 11.51 14.62
C ILE A 225 -46.28 10.03 14.96
N PHE A 226 -45.24 9.41 15.54
CA PHE A 226 -45.39 8.12 16.17
C PHE A 226 -46.21 8.30 17.44
N ALA A 227 -47.33 7.59 17.55
CA ALA A 227 -48.10 7.53 18.78
C ALA A 227 -47.24 6.87 19.86
N ASP A 228 -47.15 7.49 21.03
CA ASP A 228 -46.53 6.91 22.22
C ASP A 228 -47.17 5.55 22.49
N GLU A 229 -46.41 4.47 22.35
CA GLU A 229 -46.80 3.17 22.89
C GLU A 229 -46.66 3.24 24.41
N THR A 230 -47.74 3.63 25.08
CA THR A 230 -47.94 3.33 26.49
C THR A 230 -47.93 1.82 26.66
N THR A 231 -46.88 1.31 27.27
CA THR A 231 -46.72 -0.08 27.69
C THR A 231 -47.86 -0.45 28.67
N PRO A 232 -48.66 -1.51 28.42
CA PRO A 232 -49.48 -2.10 29.47
C PRO A 232 -48.65 -3.13 30.25
N THR A 233 -48.73 -3.02 31.57
CA THR A 233 -48.19 -3.95 32.58
C THR A 233 -48.69 -5.39 32.39
N PRO A 234 -47.90 -6.41 32.80
CA PRO A 234 -48.31 -7.81 32.68
C PRO A 234 -49.40 -8.17 33.71
N LYS A 235 -50.53 -8.70 33.25
CA LYS A 235 -51.53 -9.34 34.11
C LYS A 235 -51.03 -10.72 34.56
N THR A 236 -51.11 -10.94 35.86
CA THR A 236 -50.94 -12.21 36.56
C THR A 236 -52.11 -13.17 36.26
N THR A 237 -51.78 -14.43 35.99
CA THR A 237 -52.74 -15.53 35.81
C THR A 237 -53.06 -16.19 37.16
N PRO A 238 -54.33 -16.48 37.51
CA PRO A 238 -54.64 -17.43 38.57
C PRO A 238 -54.75 -18.86 38.02
N LYS A 239 -54.24 -19.79 38.82
CA LYS A 239 -54.21 -21.26 38.63
C LYS A 239 -55.63 -21.86 38.64
N PRO A 240 -55.94 -22.91 37.86
CA PRO A 240 -57.14 -23.72 38.10
C PRO A 240 -56.90 -24.75 39.21
N GLN A 241 -58.00 -25.17 39.85
CA GLN A 241 -58.09 -26.16 40.94
C GLN A 241 -57.48 -27.52 40.59
#